data_AF-A0A0L0VJU5-F1
#
_entry.id   AF-A0A0L0VJU5-F1
#
_cell.length_a   1.000
_cell.length_b   1.000
_cell.length_c   1.000
_cell.angle_alpha   90.00
_cell.angle_beta   90.00
_cell.angle_gamma   90.00
#
_symmetry.space_group_name_H-M   'P 1'
#
loop_
_entity.id
_entity.type
_entity.pdbx_description
1 polymer ?
#
loop_
_entity_poly.entity_id
_entity_poly.type
_entity_poly.pdbx_seq_one_letter_code
_entity_poly.pdbx_strand_id
1 'polypeptide(L)'
;MCTQALAAHGARVYITGRREEVLKQAVDNYHKHAKGKIIGLQADVTNKADLERIIGKISEKEPNGIQILVNNAGISGPKTEAFSNGHTIDAISGMVNISQNHFAYNASKAAAIHLTKMMACELANSQIRFNSIAPGVFPSAMTAKKGSDDRGKSDISESFDASKYKIPAGRPGRLQEMAASILYLCGKGGQYCDGLVMNVDGGILLTNPSAC
;
A
#
# COMPACT_ATOMS: atom_id res chain seq x y z
N MET A 1 2.08 3.14 7.68
CA MET A 1 0.65 3.10 8.05
C MET A 1 0.23 1.71 8.53
N CYS A 2 0.22 0.70 7.67
CA CYS A 2 -0.24 -0.66 8.03
C CYS A 2 0.54 -1.28 9.20
N THR A 3 1.86 -1.12 9.20
CA THR A 3 2.74 -1.63 10.28
C THR A 3 2.34 -1.12 11.65
N GLN A 4 2.13 0.20 11.79
CA GLN A 4 1.74 0.82 13.06
C GLN A 4 0.37 0.34 13.50
N ALA A 5 -0.60 0.29 12.57
CA ALA A 5 -1.95 -0.15 12.87
C ALA A 5 -1.96 -1.58 13.42
N LEU A 6 -1.31 -2.51 12.71
CA LEU A 6 -1.23 -3.92 13.13
C LEU A 6 -0.46 -4.09 14.44
N ALA A 7 0.71 -3.44 14.57
CA ALA A 7 1.53 -3.56 15.78
C ALA A 7 0.87 -2.91 17.01
N ALA A 8 0.14 -1.81 16.86
CA ALA A 8 -0.66 -1.22 17.93
C ALA A 8 -1.78 -2.15 18.42
N HIS A 9 -2.26 -3.05 17.55
CA HIS A 9 -3.25 -4.08 17.87
C HIS A 9 -2.62 -5.42 18.30
N GLY A 10 -1.33 -5.42 18.68
CA GLY A 10 -0.66 -6.59 19.26
C GLY A 10 -0.01 -7.53 18.24
N ALA A 11 -0.10 -7.22 16.94
CA ALA A 11 0.53 -8.07 15.93
C ALA A 11 2.06 -8.02 16.01
N ARG A 12 2.70 -9.15 15.75
CA ARG A 12 4.10 -9.19 15.36
C ARG A 12 4.19 -8.91 13.86
N VAL A 13 4.87 -7.84 13.50
CA VAL A 13 4.94 -7.33 12.13
C VAL A 13 6.38 -7.37 11.64
N TYR A 14 6.61 -8.16 10.61
CA TYR A 14 7.85 -8.15 9.84
C TYR A 14 7.74 -7.11 8.74
N ILE A 15 8.66 -6.16 8.69
CA ILE A 15 8.76 -5.16 7.62
C ILE A 15 10.03 -5.37 6.82
N THR A 16 9.93 -5.18 5.51
CA THR A 16 11.04 -5.34 4.57
C THR A 16 11.26 -4.07 3.76
N GLY A 17 12.51 -3.83 3.38
CA GLY A 17 12.93 -2.74 2.53
C GLY A 17 14.41 -2.87 2.16
N ARG A 18 14.80 -2.25 1.04
CA ARG A 18 16.16 -2.33 0.51
C ARG A 18 17.18 -1.50 1.30
N ARG A 19 16.73 -0.36 1.85
CA ARG A 19 17.58 0.59 2.59
C ARG A 19 17.55 0.26 4.07
N GLU A 20 18.63 -0.33 4.58
CA GLU A 20 18.71 -0.79 5.97
C GLU A 20 18.47 0.33 6.99
N GLU A 21 19.08 1.50 6.79
CA GLU A 21 18.92 2.62 7.73
C GLU A 21 17.48 3.13 7.81
N VAL A 22 16.80 3.23 6.66
CA VAL A 22 15.38 3.61 6.63
C VAL A 22 14.52 2.56 7.34
N LEU A 23 14.88 1.29 7.20
CA LEU A 23 14.18 0.19 7.85
C LEU A 23 14.37 0.23 9.37
N LYS A 24 15.61 0.44 9.85
CA LYS A 24 15.92 0.59 11.28
C LYS A 24 15.19 1.80 11.88
N GLN A 25 15.26 2.96 11.22
CA GLN A 25 14.53 4.16 11.63
C GLN A 25 13.02 3.89 11.74
N ALA A 26 12.43 3.17 10.78
CA ALA A 26 11.02 2.81 10.84
C ALA A 26 10.70 1.89 12.03
N VAL A 27 11.56 0.92 12.34
CA VAL A 27 11.42 0.09 13.55
C VAL A 27 11.51 0.97 14.80
N ASP A 28 12.55 1.77 14.95
CA ASP A 28 12.81 2.57 16.15
C ASP A 28 11.72 3.61 16.42
N ASN A 29 11.20 4.25 15.37
CA ASN A 29 10.17 5.27 15.47
C ASN A 29 8.81 4.67 15.88
N TYR A 30 8.50 3.47 15.40
CA TYR A 30 7.15 2.92 15.53
C TYR A 30 7.03 1.83 16.60
N HIS A 31 8.12 1.15 16.93
CA HIS A 31 8.09 0.07 17.91
C HIS A 31 7.80 0.59 19.33
N LYS A 32 8.26 1.80 19.68
CA LYS A 32 8.04 2.43 20.99
C LYS A 32 6.57 2.57 21.39
N HIS A 33 5.67 2.60 20.42
CA HIS A 33 4.23 2.78 20.62
C HIS A 33 3.42 1.52 20.29
N ALA A 34 4.08 0.42 19.97
CA ALA A 34 3.43 -0.84 19.62
C ALA A 34 3.12 -1.67 20.88
N LYS A 35 1.92 -2.27 20.92
CA LYS A 35 1.64 -3.37 21.87
C LYS A 35 2.26 -4.69 21.42
N GLY A 36 2.36 -4.87 20.10
CA GLY A 36 3.04 -5.98 19.45
C GLY A 36 4.50 -5.68 19.18
N LYS A 37 5.08 -6.34 18.18
CA LYS A 37 6.51 -6.24 17.86
C LYS A 37 6.71 -5.86 16.40
N ILE A 38 7.67 -4.98 16.12
CA ILE A 38 8.06 -4.64 14.75
C ILE A 38 9.48 -5.15 14.53
N ILE A 39 9.70 -5.89 13.44
CA ILE A 39 10.99 -6.52 13.12
C ILE A 39 11.36 -6.14 11.69
N GLY A 40 12.49 -5.46 11.51
CA GLY A 40 13.04 -5.14 10.19
C GLY A 40 13.84 -6.31 9.63
N LEU A 41 13.54 -6.73 8.41
CA LEU A 41 14.34 -7.66 7.62
C LEU A 41 14.69 -7.01 6.28
N GLN A 42 15.94 -6.56 6.13
CA GLN A 42 16.39 -5.99 4.86
C GLN A 42 16.28 -7.04 3.75
N ALA A 43 15.68 -6.67 2.63
CA ALA A 43 15.60 -7.47 1.41
C ALA A 43 15.14 -6.62 0.22
N ASP A 44 15.56 -7.02 -0.97
CA ASP A 44 14.91 -6.65 -2.22
C ASP A 44 13.88 -7.72 -2.60
N VAL A 45 12.61 -7.33 -2.62
CA VAL A 45 11.51 -8.25 -2.96
C VAL A 45 11.50 -8.67 -4.44
N THR A 46 12.34 -8.06 -5.28
CA THR A 46 12.55 -8.51 -6.66
C THR A 46 13.68 -9.54 -6.78
N ASN A 47 14.41 -9.82 -5.70
CA ASN A 47 15.53 -10.76 -5.68
C ASN A 47 15.13 -12.06 -4.98
N LYS A 48 15.24 -13.19 -5.69
CA LYS A 48 14.83 -14.50 -5.19
C LYS A 48 15.63 -14.97 -3.97
N ALA A 49 16.95 -14.77 -3.96
CA ALA A 49 17.80 -15.19 -2.84
C ALA A 49 17.46 -14.39 -1.56
N ASP A 50 17.14 -13.11 -1.71
CA ASP A 50 16.66 -12.28 -0.60
C ASP A 50 15.32 -12.77 -0.06
N LEU A 51 14.38 -13.13 -0.94
CA LEU A 51 13.08 -13.71 -0.53
C LEU A 51 13.27 -15.03 0.22
N GLU A 52 14.06 -15.96 -0.30
CA GLU A 52 14.34 -17.25 0.35
C GLU A 52 14.97 -17.04 1.74
N ARG A 53 15.92 -16.11 1.86
CA ARG A 53 16.55 -15.77 3.12
C ARG A 53 15.57 -15.21 4.15
N ILE A 54 14.71 -14.26 3.78
CA ILE A 54 13.75 -13.70 4.73
C ILE A 54 12.64 -14.70 5.09
N ILE A 55 12.23 -15.55 4.14
CA ILE A 55 11.27 -16.63 4.40
C ILE A 55 11.85 -17.59 5.43
N GLY A 56 13.10 -18.05 5.27
CA GLY A 56 13.75 -18.91 6.25
C GLY A 56 13.74 -18.30 7.66
N LYS A 57 14.15 -17.04 7.79
CA LYS A 57 14.16 -16.32 9.08
C LYS A 57 12.76 -16.16 9.70
N ILE A 58 11.72 -15.98 8.88
CA ILE A 58 10.35 -15.86 9.36
C ILE A 58 9.82 -17.24 9.77
N SER A 59 10.02 -18.27 8.96
CA SER A 59 9.57 -19.64 9.24
C SER A 59 10.19 -20.22 10.51
N GLU A 60 11.47 -19.91 10.79
CA GLU A 60 12.11 -20.28 12.06
C GLU A 60 11.41 -19.66 13.28
N LYS A 61 10.88 -18.44 13.15
CA LYS A 61 10.21 -17.71 14.23
C LYS A 61 8.72 -17.97 14.30
N GLU A 62 8.11 -18.32 13.18
CA GLU A 62 6.69 -18.54 12.98
C GLU A 62 6.47 -19.94 12.36
N PRO A 63 6.69 -21.03 13.12
CA PRO A 63 6.59 -22.40 12.58
C PRO A 63 5.18 -22.77 12.10
N ASN A 64 4.16 -22.04 12.56
CA ASN A 64 2.76 -22.20 12.14
C ASN A 64 2.37 -21.27 10.98
N GLY A 65 3.35 -20.58 10.38
CA GLY A 65 3.14 -19.64 9.29
C GLY A 65 2.66 -18.25 9.73
N ILE A 66 2.47 -17.39 8.73
CA ILE A 66 1.98 -16.02 8.90
C ILE A 66 0.47 -15.95 8.66
N GLN A 67 -0.21 -15.01 9.34
CA GLN A 67 -1.66 -14.84 9.21
C GLN A 67 -2.02 -13.75 8.20
N ILE A 68 -1.11 -12.80 7.95
CA ILE A 68 -1.34 -11.64 7.09
C ILE A 68 -0.08 -11.41 6.25
N LEU A 69 -0.23 -11.31 4.94
CA LEU A 69 0.78 -10.82 4.01
C LEU A 69 0.27 -9.53 3.34
N VAL A 70 1.09 -8.47 3.37
CA VAL A 70 0.75 -7.19 2.72
C VAL A 70 1.78 -6.88 1.63
N ASN A 71 1.40 -7.11 0.37
CA ASN A 71 2.21 -6.76 -0.79
C ASN A 71 2.08 -5.26 -1.12
N ASN A 72 2.87 -4.44 -0.42
CA ASN A 72 2.86 -2.98 -0.58
C ASN A 72 4.00 -2.42 -1.45
N ALA A 73 5.02 -3.23 -1.76
CA ALA A 73 6.16 -2.75 -2.52
C ALA A 73 5.74 -2.23 -3.91
N GLY A 74 6.21 -1.02 -4.25
CA GLY A 74 5.93 -0.39 -5.52
C GLY A 74 6.48 1.03 -5.53
N ILE A 75 6.95 1.46 -6.69
CA ILE A 75 7.35 2.84 -6.96
C ILE A 75 6.72 3.25 -8.30
N SER A 76 6.48 4.54 -8.48
CA SER A 76 6.13 5.05 -9.81
C SER A 76 7.27 4.75 -10.79
N GLY A 77 6.91 4.28 -11.98
CA GLY A 77 7.84 4.03 -13.08
C GLY A 77 8.19 5.31 -13.84
N PRO A 78 8.89 5.20 -14.99
CA PRO A 78 9.17 6.35 -15.85
C PRO A 78 7.87 7.01 -16.33
N LYS A 79 7.92 8.34 -16.47
CA LYS A 79 6.83 9.14 -17.04
C LYS A 79 6.93 9.20 -18.55
N THR A 80 5.80 9.09 -19.25
CA THR A 80 5.72 9.35 -20.69
C THR A 80 5.36 10.82 -20.93
N GLU A 81 6.33 11.64 -21.33
CA GLU A 81 6.13 13.09 -21.51
C GLU A 81 5.28 13.46 -22.73
N ALA A 82 5.06 12.53 -23.66
CA ALA A 82 4.33 12.76 -24.91
C ALA A 82 2.84 13.15 -24.74
N PHE A 83 2.28 12.99 -23.53
CA PHE A 83 0.86 13.24 -23.25
C PHE A 83 0.70 14.32 -22.16
N SER A 84 1.30 15.49 -22.38
CA SER A 84 1.40 16.60 -21.41
C SER A 84 0.09 17.30 -21.02
N ASN A 85 -1.08 16.77 -21.38
CA ASN A 85 -2.38 17.42 -21.13
C ASN A 85 -3.07 16.95 -19.84
N GLY A 86 -2.41 16.13 -19.01
CA GLY A 86 -2.99 15.59 -17.78
C GLY A 86 -2.15 15.89 -16.55
N HIS A 87 -2.79 16.42 -15.51
CA HIS A 87 -2.21 16.48 -14.17
C HIS A 87 -1.83 15.07 -13.68
N THR A 88 -0.62 14.89 -13.13
CA THR A 88 -0.21 13.61 -12.52
C THR A 88 -1.00 13.37 -11.22
N ILE A 89 -1.89 12.38 -11.20
CA ILE A 89 -2.54 11.82 -9.99
C ILE A 89 -1.95 10.42 -9.75
N ASP A 90 -1.04 10.28 -8.79
CA ASP A 90 -0.42 8.98 -8.46
C ASP A 90 -1.33 8.04 -7.66
N ALA A 91 -2.64 8.29 -7.74
CA ALA A 91 -3.67 7.62 -6.98
C ALA A 91 -4.57 6.80 -7.90
N ILE A 92 -4.96 5.61 -7.44
CA ILE A 92 -5.95 4.72 -8.10
C ILE A 92 -5.57 4.33 -9.54
N SER A 93 -4.27 4.36 -9.84
CA SER A 93 -3.67 4.07 -11.13
C SER A 93 -4.14 2.77 -11.80
N GLY A 94 -4.59 1.78 -11.03
CA GLY A 94 -5.10 0.52 -11.58
C GLY A 94 -6.55 0.52 -12.06
N MET A 95 -7.32 1.60 -11.84
CA MET A 95 -8.75 1.66 -12.22
C MET A 95 -9.13 2.92 -13.00
N VAL A 96 -8.31 3.97 -12.96
CA VAL A 96 -8.55 5.21 -13.72
C VAL A 96 -8.21 5.04 -15.20
N ASN A 97 -9.02 5.63 -16.08
CA ASN A 97 -8.82 5.66 -17.54
C ASN A 97 -8.00 6.87 -18.00
N ILE A 98 -7.40 7.62 -17.06
CA ILE A 98 -6.47 8.71 -17.34
C ILE A 98 -5.04 8.22 -17.15
N SER A 99 -4.17 8.50 -18.11
CA SER A 99 -2.79 7.99 -18.12
C SER A 99 -1.92 8.64 -17.06
N GLN A 100 -2.09 9.95 -16.85
CA GLN A 100 -1.35 10.73 -15.85
C GLN A 100 0.16 10.75 -16.13
N ASN A 101 0.53 10.46 -17.38
CA ASN A 101 1.88 10.15 -17.84
C ASN A 101 2.47 8.84 -17.25
N HIS A 102 1.63 7.96 -16.71
CA HIS A 102 1.98 6.75 -15.95
C HIS A 102 1.38 5.46 -16.55
N PHE A 103 1.42 5.28 -17.87
CA PHE A 103 0.86 4.08 -18.52
C PHE A 103 1.36 2.76 -17.94
N ALA A 104 2.69 2.60 -17.78
CA ALA A 104 3.27 1.36 -17.25
C ALA A 104 2.86 1.11 -15.80
N TYR A 105 2.82 2.16 -14.97
CA TYR A 105 2.40 2.05 -13.58
C TYR A 105 0.90 1.72 -13.48
N ASN A 106 0.05 2.39 -14.25
CA ASN A 106 -1.38 2.11 -14.31
C ASN A 106 -1.65 0.66 -14.74
N ALA A 107 -1.02 0.22 -15.83
CA ALA A 107 -1.12 -1.16 -16.32
C ALA A 107 -0.67 -2.18 -15.26
N SER A 108 0.46 -1.92 -14.59
CA SER A 108 0.95 -2.79 -13.51
C SER A 108 -0.02 -2.87 -12.33
N LYS A 109 -0.65 -1.75 -11.95
CA LYS A 109 -1.65 -1.73 -10.87
C LYS A 109 -2.96 -2.40 -11.27
N ALA A 110 -3.40 -2.25 -12.51
CA ALA A 110 -4.55 -2.97 -13.05
C ALA A 110 -4.28 -4.49 -13.05
N ALA A 111 -3.09 -4.91 -13.47
CA ALA A 111 -2.66 -6.30 -13.42
C ALA A 111 -2.63 -6.85 -11.98
N ALA A 112 -2.16 -6.07 -11.00
CA ALA A 112 -2.18 -6.47 -9.59
C ALA A 112 -3.61 -6.64 -9.03
N ILE A 113 -4.55 -5.77 -9.43
CA ILE A 113 -5.96 -5.91 -9.09
C ILE A 113 -6.55 -7.18 -9.72
N HIS A 114 -6.26 -7.44 -11.00
CA HIS A 114 -6.72 -8.64 -11.68
C HIS A 114 -6.13 -9.91 -11.04
N LEU A 115 -4.84 -9.91 -10.74
CA LEU A 115 -4.16 -11.01 -10.05
C LEU A 115 -4.79 -11.29 -8.67
N THR A 116 -5.17 -10.24 -7.93
CA THR A 116 -5.89 -10.41 -6.65
C THR A 116 -7.16 -11.25 -6.84
N LYS A 117 -7.95 -10.96 -7.88
CA LYS A 117 -9.18 -11.71 -8.19
C LYS A 117 -8.88 -13.13 -8.67
N MET A 118 -7.84 -13.32 -9.50
CA MET A 118 -7.41 -14.65 -9.94
C MET A 118 -7.00 -15.51 -8.75
N MET A 119 -6.20 -14.98 -7.83
CA MET A 119 -5.75 -15.70 -6.64
C MET A 119 -6.91 -16.03 -5.70
N ALA A 120 -7.85 -15.10 -5.48
CA ALA A 120 -9.08 -15.36 -4.73
C ALA A 120 -9.88 -16.53 -5.35
N CYS A 121 -10.01 -16.55 -6.68
CA CYS A 121 -10.75 -17.60 -7.39
C CYS A 121 -10.04 -18.96 -7.29
N GLU A 122 -8.75 -19.01 -7.63
CA GLU A 122 -7.96 -20.24 -7.67
C GLU A 122 -7.83 -20.88 -6.28
N LEU A 123 -7.78 -20.05 -5.24
CA LEU A 123 -7.52 -20.48 -3.86
C LEU A 123 -8.76 -20.36 -2.96
N ALA A 124 -9.96 -20.28 -3.52
CA ALA A 124 -11.21 -20.11 -2.77
C ALA A 124 -11.43 -21.17 -1.66
N ASN A 125 -10.88 -22.37 -1.84
CA ASN A 125 -10.99 -23.48 -0.87
C ASN A 125 -9.78 -23.60 0.09
N SER A 126 -8.81 -22.69 0.03
CA SER A 126 -7.55 -22.76 0.80
C SER A 126 -7.62 -22.12 2.19
N GLN A 127 -8.77 -21.55 2.58
CA GLN A 127 -8.95 -20.70 3.77
C GLN A 127 -8.10 -19.41 3.76
N ILE A 128 -7.42 -19.10 2.65
CA ILE A 128 -6.67 -17.86 2.44
C ILE A 128 -7.52 -16.92 1.59
N ARG A 129 -7.61 -15.66 2.00
CA ARG A 129 -8.36 -14.61 1.30
C ARG A 129 -7.42 -13.63 0.62
N PHE A 130 -7.80 -13.16 -0.56
CA PHE A 130 -7.04 -12.20 -1.35
C PHE A 130 -7.87 -10.94 -1.56
N ASN A 131 -7.38 -9.81 -1.04
CA ASN A 131 -8.05 -8.52 -1.19
C ASN A 131 -7.03 -7.44 -1.54
N SER A 132 -7.49 -6.38 -2.16
CA SER A 132 -6.69 -5.21 -2.54
C SER A 132 -7.27 -3.94 -1.94
N ILE A 133 -6.41 -3.03 -1.51
CA ILE A 133 -6.78 -1.66 -1.17
C ILE A 133 -6.33 -0.77 -2.32
N ALA A 134 -7.24 0.00 -2.88
CA ALA A 134 -6.97 0.99 -3.90
C ALA A 134 -6.98 2.40 -3.28
N PRO A 135 -5.81 2.92 -2.85
CA PRO A 135 -5.71 4.23 -2.25
C PRO A 135 -5.90 5.35 -3.27
N GLY A 136 -6.62 6.38 -2.83
CA GLY A 136 -6.56 7.74 -3.36
C GLY A 136 -5.23 8.43 -3.05
N VAL A 137 -5.28 9.77 -2.97
CA VAL A 137 -4.11 10.56 -2.59
C VAL A 137 -3.91 10.49 -1.07
N PHE A 138 -2.83 9.83 -0.64
CA PHE A 138 -2.39 9.78 0.77
C PHE A 138 -1.01 10.41 0.94
N PRO A 139 -0.68 10.92 2.13
CA PRO A 139 0.67 11.36 2.44
C PRO A 139 1.67 10.19 2.38
N SER A 140 2.65 10.28 1.49
CA SER A 140 3.72 9.29 1.30
C SER A 140 4.95 9.94 0.68
N ALA A 141 6.10 9.25 0.72
CA ALA A 141 7.33 9.78 0.11
C ALA A 141 7.20 9.99 -1.41
N MET A 142 6.24 9.31 -2.07
CA MET A 142 5.94 9.50 -3.49
C MET A 142 5.06 10.74 -3.76
N THR A 143 4.24 11.15 -2.79
CA THR A 143 3.26 12.23 -2.96
C THR A 143 3.71 13.55 -2.32
N ALA A 144 4.71 13.53 -1.44
CA ALA A 144 5.30 14.73 -0.84
C ALA A 144 6.44 15.30 -1.71
N LYS A 145 6.32 16.59 -2.11
CA LYS A 145 7.37 17.30 -2.88
C LYS A 145 8.72 17.38 -2.16
N LYS A 146 8.74 17.35 -0.83
CA LYS A 146 9.97 17.35 0.01
C LYS A 146 10.43 15.93 0.42
N GLY A 147 9.76 14.88 -0.04
CA GLY A 147 9.98 13.52 0.48
C GLY A 147 9.40 13.32 1.89
N SER A 148 9.85 12.28 2.59
CA SER A 148 9.52 12.05 4.00
C SER A 148 10.50 12.79 4.92
N ASP A 149 10.01 13.34 6.03
CA ASP A 149 10.83 13.95 7.09
C ASP A 149 11.76 12.92 7.77
N ASP A 150 12.62 13.37 8.68
CA ASP A 150 13.55 12.53 9.44
C ASP A 150 12.84 11.45 10.29
N ARG A 151 11.52 11.53 10.44
CA ARG A 151 10.67 10.56 11.15
C ARG A 151 9.98 9.59 10.19
N GLY A 152 10.24 9.69 8.89
CA GLY A 152 9.60 8.89 7.85
C GLY A 152 8.14 9.27 7.60
N LYS A 153 7.68 10.43 8.10
CA LYS A 153 6.35 10.98 7.82
C LYS A 153 6.42 11.87 6.60
N SER A 154 5.42 11.72 5.74
CA SER A 154 5.26 12.58 4.58
C SER A 154 4.09 13.53 4.85
N ASP A 155 4.30 14.81 4.58
CA ASP A 155 3.24 15.81 4.57
C ASP A 155 3.05 16.30 3.14
N ILE A 156 1.78 16.39 2.74
CA ILE A 156 1.39 16.84 1.41
C ILE A 156 0.56 18.13 1.46
N SER A 157 0.25 18.63 2.66
CA SER A 157 -0.63 19.79 2.87
C SER A 157 -0.18 21.05 2.10
N GLU A 158 1.12 21.35 2.05
CA GLU A 158 1.67 22.49 1.30
C GLU A 158 1.64 22.30 -0.24
N SER A 159 1.53 21.06 -0.71
CA SER A 159 1.64 20.71 -2.14
C SER A 159 0.35 20.18 -2.77
N PHE A 160 -0.68 19.97 -1.94
CA PHE A 160 -1.92 19.35 -2.33
C PHE A 160 -2.92 20.41 -2.81
N ASP A 161 -3.26 20.33 -4.10
CA ASP A 161 -4.31 21.13 -4.69
C ASP A 161 -5.53 20.23 -4.94
N ALA A 162 -6.54 20.34 -4.08
CA ALA A 162 -7.77 19.55 -4.19
C ALA A 162 -8.48 19.73 -5.55
N SER A 163 -8.37 20.94 -6.14
CA SER A 163 -9.01 21.27 -7.41
C SER A 163 -8.37 20.53 -8.58
N LYS A 164 -7.05 20.30 -8.51
CA LYS A 164 -6.27 19.53 -9.48
C LYS A 164 -6.65 18.05 -9.52
N TYR A 165 -7.01 17.50 -8.36
CA TYR A 165 -7.31 16.07 -8.21
C TYR A 165 -8.81 15.74 -8.30
N LYS A 166 -9.68 16.77 -8.35
CA LYS A 166 -11.14 16.64 -8.36
C LYS A 166 -11.67 15.73 -7.26
N ILE A 167 -11.08 15.77 -6.06
CA ILE A 167 -11.46 14.89 -4.94
C ILE A 167 -12.75 15.44 -4.29
N PRO A 168 -13.90 14.74 -4.35
CA PRO A 168 -15.13 15.19 -3.70
C PRO A 168 -14.99 15.45 -2.20
N ALA A 169 -14.20 14.65 -1.50
CA ALA A 169 -13.90 14.87 -0.08
C ALA A 169 -13.12 16.17 0.19
N GLY A 170 -12.57 16.83 -0.82
CA GLY A 170 -11.87 18.12 -0.72
C GLY A 170 -10.51 18.08 -0.01
N ARG A 171 -10.00 16.89 0.33
CA ARG A 171 -8.78 16.69 1.13
C ARG A 171 -8.08 15.38 0.76
N PRO A 172 -6.79 15.22 1.09
CA PRO A 172 -6.17 13.91 1.01
C PRO A 172 -6.69 12.96 2.09
N GLY A 173 -6.42 11.68 1.89
CA GLY A 173 -6.65 10.64 2.88
C GLY A 173 -5.74 10.81 4.11
N ARG A 174 -6.23 10.43 5.28
CA ARG A 174 -5.52 10.45 6.55
C ARG A 174 -4.95 9.06 6.85
N LEU A 175 -3.83 9.00 7.57
CA LEU A 175 -3.19 7.72 7.91
C LEU A 175 -4.14 6.78 8.67
N GLN A 176 -5.06 7.33 9.46
CA GLN A 176 -6.08 6.60 10.20
C GLN A 176 -7.10 5.92 9.29
N GLU A 177 -7.42 6.52 8.14
CA GLU A 177 -8.35 5.94 7.17
C GLU A 177 -7.72 4.70 6.52
N MET A 178 -6.43 4.77 6.15
CA MET A 178 -5.68 3.59 5.68
C MET A 178 -5.53 2.52 6.78
N ALA A 179 -5.26 2.95 8.01
CA ALA A 179 -5.17 2.04 9.17
C ALA A 179 -6.50 1.30 9.42
N ALA A 180 -7.63 1.99 9.31
CA ALA A 180 -8.95 1.38 9.47
C ALA A 180 -9.22 0.36 8.36
N SER A 181 -8.88 0.68 7.10
CA SER A 181 -9.06 -0.24 5.97
C SER A 181 -8.27 -1.54 6.14
N ILE A 182 -7.00 -1.47 6.54
CA ILE A 182 -6.21 -2.68 6.76
C ILE A 182 -6.72 -3.49 7.97
N LEU A 183 -7.12 -2.82 9.06
CA LEU A 183 -7.67 -3.50 10.23
C LEU A 183 -9.03 -4.15 9.93
N TYR A 184 -9.84 -3.56 9.07
CA TYR A 184 -11.08 -4.17 8.60
C TYR A 184 -10.79 -5.46 7.82
N LEU A 185 -9.96 -5.39 6.77
CA LEU A 185 -9.68 -6.54 5.88
C LEU A 185 -8.99 -7.70 6.60
N CYS A 186 -8.09 -7.38 7.54
CA CYS A 186 -7.35 -8.37 8.32
C CYS A 186 -8.11 -8.84 9.57
N GLY A 187 -9.07 -8.04 10.06
CA GLY A 187 -9.84 -8.33 11.25
C GLY A 187 -11.11 -9.15 10.99
N LYS A 188 -11.95 -9.26 12.03
CA LYS A 188 -13.22 -10.00 11.96
C LYS A 188 -14.18 -9.42 10.91
N GLY A 189 -14.18 -8.09 10.72
CA GLY A 189 -15.06 -7.42 9.77
C GLY A 189 -14.83 -7.84 8.31
N GLY A 190 -13.59 -8.16 7.94
CA GLY A 190 -13.22 -8.58 6.60
C GLY A 190 -13.30 -10.08 6.35
N GLN A 191 -13.74 -10.90 7.31
CA GLN A 191 -13.73 -12.37 7.14
C GLN A 191 -14.62 -12.86 6.00
N TYR A 192 -15.64 -12.10 5.64
CA TYR A 192 -16.52 -12.37 4.50
C TYR A 192 -16.15 -11.59 3.23
N CYS A 193 -14.93 -11.05 3.19
CA CYS A 193 -14.39 -10.37 2.01
C CYS A 193 -13.26 -11.21 1.40
N ASP A 194 -13.49 -11.71 0.19
CA ASP A 194 -12.50 -12.38 -0.64
C ASP A 194 -12.65 -11.93 -2.10
N GLY A 195 -11.54 -11.55 -2.74
CA GLY A 195 -11.52 -10.90 -4.05
C GLY A 195 -11.91 -9.41 -4.05
N LEU A 196 -12.07 -8.78 -2.88
CA LEU A 196 -12.51 -7.38 -2.77
C LEU A 196 -11.41 -6.41 -3.23
N VAL A 197 -11.80 -5.42 -4.01
CA VAL A 197 -11.03 -4.20 -4.25
C VAL A 197 -11.68 -3.07 -3.45
N MET A 198 -11.04 -2.68 -2.35
CA MET A 198 -11.55 -1.64 -1.46
C MET A 198 -11.01 -0.28 -1.89
N ASN A 199 -11.90 0.58 -2.38
CA ASN A 199 -11.56 1.94 -2.78
C ASN A 199 -11.54 2.84 -1.54
N VAL A 200 -10.41 3.51 -1.33
CA VAL A 200 -10.24 4.46 -0.22
C VAL A 200 -9.70 5.75 -0.81
N ASP A 201 -10.57 6.51 -1.47
CA ASP A 201 -10.12 7.55 -2.40
C ASP A 201 -10.74 8.93 -2.21
N GLY A 202 -11.66 9.09 -1.26
CA GLY A 202 -12.38 10.34 -1.08
C GLY A 202 -13.27 10.71 -2.28
N GLY A 203 -13.61 9.75 -3.14
CA GLY A 203 -14.50 9.91 -4.29
C GLY A 203 -13.82 10.28 -5.61
N ILE A 204 -12.49 10.17 -5.72
CA ILE A 204 -11.75 10.48 -6.97
C ILE A 204 -12.32 9.75 -8.18
N LEU A 205 -12.70 8.47 -8.03
CA LEU A 205 -13.27 7.72 -9.15
C LEU A 205 -14.65 8.20 -9.59
N LEU A 206 -15.37 8.95 -8.76
CA LEU A 206 -16.67 9.51 -9.14
C LEU A 206 -16.55 10.69 -10.10
N THR A 207 -15.39 11.34 -10.12
CA THR A 207 -15.14 12.58 -10.88
C THR A 207 -14.09 12.41 -11.98
N ASN A 208 -13.54 11.21 -12.13
CA ASN A 208 -12.56 10.84 -13.14
C ASN A 208 -13.01 9.54 -13.82
N PRO A 209 -12.91 9.43 -15.16
CA PRO A 209 -13.26 8.20 -15.86
C PRO A 209 -12.51 6.99 -15.30
N SER A 210 -13.21 5.89 -15.01
CA SER A 210 -12.65 4.65 -14.48
C SER A 210 -13.19 3.42 -15.22
N ALA A 211 -12.41 2.35 -15.27
CA ALA A 211 -12.80 1.06 -15.86
C ALA A 211 -13.56 0.15 -14.87
N CYS A 212 -13.57 0.52 -13.59
CA CYS A 212 -14.19 -0.22 -12.49
C CYS A 212 -14.70 0.78 -11.43
#